data_AF-A0A3C0GFF9-F1
#
_entry.id   AF-A0A3C0GFF9-F1
#
_cell.length_a   1.000
_cell.length_b   1.000
_cell.length_c   1.000
_cell.angle_alpha   90.00
_cell.angle_beta   90.00
_cell.angle_gamma   90.00
#
_symmetry.space_group_name_H-M   'P 1'
#
loop_
_entity.id
_entity.type
_entity.pdbx_description
1 polymer ?
#
loop_
_entity_poly.entity_id
_entity_poly.type
_entity_poly.pdbx_seq_one_letter_code
_entity_poly.pdbx_strand_id
1 'polypeptide(L)'
;MDLNAIRSKLNSLQQTNKGGNNDRSLFWKPSVGKQVIRIVPNKFNKSNPFTEVYFHYGIGERTMISPINFGEKDPIVEFAKQLRNTSDKENWRLAKKLDPKMRVFAPVIVRGEESEGVKLWQFGKNTYLDFLSLADDDDIGDYTDIHQGRDITV
;
A
#
# COMPACT_ATOMS: atom_id res chain seq x y z
N MET A 1 -18.50 -35.82 -21.32
CA MET A 1 -18.61 -34.81 -20.26
C MET A 1 -17.84 -35.35 -19.06
N ASP A 2 -16.73 -34.71 -18.69
CA ASP A 2 -15.76 -35.30 -17.76
C ASP A 2 -16.07 -34.92 -16.31
N LEU A 3 -16.63 -35.87 -15.57
CA LEU A 3 -17.02 -35.71 -14.16
C LEU A 3 -15.81 -35.50 -13.23
N ASN A 4 -14.61 -35.94 -13.64
CA ASN A 4 -13.39 -35.73 -12.86
C ASN A 4 -12.91 -34.28 -12.96
N ALA A 5 -13.02 -33.67 -14.14
CA ALA A 5 -12.73 -32.25 -14.33
C ALA A 5 -13.65 -31.36 -13.48
N ILE A 6 -14.95 -31.72 -13.41
CA ILE A 6 -15.94 -30.99 -12.60
C ILE A 6 -15.65 -31.16 -11.10
N ARG A 7 -15.33 -32.37 -10.63
CA ARG A 7 -14.95 -32.62 -9.23
C ARG A 7 -13.65 -31.94 -8.84
N SER A 8 -12.66 -31.92 -9.74
CA SER A 8 -11.40 -31.19 -9.50
C SER A 8 -11.63 -29.69 -9.39
N LYS A 9 -12.50 -29.13 -10.24
CA LYS A 9 -12.88 -27.71 -10.16
C LYS A 9 -13.68 -27.43 -8.89
N LEU A 10 -14.61 -28.30 -8.50
CA LEU A 10 -15.37 -28.19 -7.25
C LEU A 10 -14.45 -28.22 -6.02
N ASN A 11 -13.49 -29.13 -5.97
CA ASN A 11 -12.51 -29.21 -4.88
C ASN A 11 -11.60 -27.98 -4.83
N SER A 12 -11.20 -27.44 -5.99
CA SER A 12 -10.42 -26.19 -6.06
C SER A 12 -11.20 -24.97 -5.57
N LEU A 13 -12.53 -24.99 -5.72
CA LEU A 13 -13.42 -23.91 -5.29
C LEU A 13 -13.84 -24.05 -3.82
N GLN A 14 -13.88 -25.28 -3.30
CA GLN A 14 -14.17 -25.59 -1.89
C GLN A 14 -12.94 -25.47 -0.97
N GLN A 15 -11.72 -25.43 -1.53
CA GLN A 15 -10.55 -24.91 -0.82
C GLN A 15 -10.65 -23.39 -0.69
N THR A 16 -11.63 -22.94 0.09
CA THR A 16 -11.63 -21.61 0.69
C THR A 16 -10.37 -21.49 1.52
N ASN A 17 -9.39 -20.76 0.99
CA ASN A 17 -8.32 -20.05 1.67
C ASN A 17 -8.29 -20.26 3.20
N LYS A 18 -7.74 -21.40 3.64
CA LYS A 18 -6.93 -21.41 4.87
C LYS A 18 -5.62 -20.71 4.52
N GLY A 19 -5.72 -19.41 4.24
CA GLY A 19 -4.57 -18.54 4.09
C GLY A 19 -3.82 -18.58 5.40
N GLY A 20 -2.67 -19.24 5.39
CA GLY A 20 -1.83 -19.39 6.56
C GLY A 20 -1.57 -18.03 7.20
N ASN A 21 -1.59 -18.03 8.52
CA ASN A 21 -1.40 -16.90 9.42
C ASN A 21 0.01 -16.24 9.33
N ASN A 22 0.73 -16.40 8.20
CA ASN A 22 2.10 -15.93 7.99
C ASN A 22 2.19 -14.53 7.37
N ASP A 23 1.15 -14.01 6.71
CA ASP A 23 1.21 -12.65 6.13
C ASP A 23 1.22 -11.53 7.17
N ARG A 24 0.78 -11.81 8.41
CA ARG A 24 0.86 -10.83 9.52
C ARG A 24 2.29 -10.52 9.95
N SER A 25 3.27 -11.38 9.63
CA SER A 25 4.66 -11.13 9.99
C SER A 25 5.36 -10.18 9.01
N LEU A 26 4.86 -10.00 7.79
CA LEU A 26 5.52 -9.17 6.79
C LEU A 26 5.22 -7.69 6.96
N PHE A 27 3.97 -7.35 7.30
CA PHE A 27 3.55 -5.95 7.41
C PHE A 27 3.91 -5.37 8.78
N TRP A 28 4.55 -4.21 8.76
CA TRP A 28 4.81 -3.42 9.95
C TRP A 28 3.99 -2.14 9.97
N LYS A 29 3.62 -1.72 11.17
CA LYS A 29 2.98 -0.43 11.44
C LYS A 29 3.59 0.18 12.70
N PRO A 30 3.79 1.50 12.75
CA PRO A 30 4.26 2.15 13.96
C PRO A 30 3.24 1.93 15.09
N SER A 31 3.77 1.55 16.24
CA SER A 31 3.08 1.51 17.51
C SER A 31 3.06 2.92 18.14
N VAL A 32 2.30 3.08 19.22
CA VAL A 32 2.25 4.38 19.91
C VAL A 32 3.60 4.63 20.59
N GLY A 33 4.29 5.69 20.17
CA GLY A 33 5.60 6.07 20.68
C GLY A 33 6.56 6.43 19.56
N LYS A 34 7.81 6.74 19.91
CA LYS A 34 8.88 6.91 18.93
C LYS A 34 9.48 5.56 18.60
N GLN A 35 9.54 5.22 17.32
CA GLN A 35 10.27 4.05 16.85
C GLN A 35 11.29 4.46 15.81
N VAL A 36 12.44 3.79 15.80
CA VAL A 36 13.50 4.05 14.84
C VAL A 36 13.44 2.98 13.76
N ILE A 37 13.35 3.40 12.51
CA ILE A 37 13.31 2.53 11.35
C ILE A 37 14.43 2.89 10.38
N ARG A 38 14.77 1.96 9.49
CA ARG A 38 15.58 2.23 8.30
C ARG A 38 14.82 1.82 7.07
N ILE A 39 14.56 2.76 6.17
CA ILE A 39 14.05 2.44 4.83
C ILE A 39 15.22 1.84 4.04
N VAL A 40 14.98 0.72 3.37
CA VAL A 40 16.00 0.04 2.56
C VAL A 40 15.65 0.10 1.09
N PRO A 41 16.58 -0.18 0.16
CA PRO A 41 16.28 -0.12 -1.26
C PRO A 41 15.28 -1.22 -1.64
N ASN A 42 14.44 -0.94 -2.63
CA ASN A 42 13.51 -1.94 -3.12
C ASN A 42 14.23 -2.91 -4.07
N LYS A 43 14.09 -4.21 -3.78
CA LYS A 43 14.73 -5.29 -4.55
C LYS A 43 14.30 -5.30 -6.02
N PHE A 44 13.04 -4.98 -6.30
CA PHE A 44 12.45 -5.03 -7.63
C PHE A 44 12.54 -3.68 -8.36
N ASN A 45 12.49 -2.58 -7.62
CA ASN A 45 12.62 -1.23 -8.15
C ASN A 45 13.83 -0.52 -7.52
N LYS A 46 14.99 -0.62 -8.17
CA LYS A 46 16.23 -0.02 -7.65
C LYS A 46 16.24 1.52 -7.69
N SER A 47 15.40 2.14 -8.52
CA SER A 47 15.35 3.60 -8.64
C SER A 47 14.40 4.27 -7.66
N ASN A 48 13.44 3.53 -7.09
CA ASN A 48 12.50 4.08 -6.13
C ASN A 48 12.15 3.01 -5.07
N PRO A 49 12.49 3.24 -3.78
CA PRO A 49 12.14 2.32 -2.71
C PRO A 49 10.62 2.25 -2.48
N PHE A 50 9.89 3.29 -2.88
CA PHE A 50 8.46 3.46 -2.67
C PHE A 50 7.63 2.84 -3.79
N THR A 51 6.56 2.15 -3.41
CA THR A 51 5.53 1.65 -4.33
C THR A 51 4.21 2.31 -4.01
N GLU A 52 3.74 3.17 -4.91
CA GLU A 52 2.46 3.87 -4.80
C GLU A 52 1.32 3.00 -5.36
N VAL A 53 0.25 2.86 -4.59
CA VAL A 53 -0.94 2.12 -4.99
C VAL A 53 -2.20 2.83 -4.48
N TYR A 54 -3.18 2.98 -5.34
CA TYR A 54 -4.49 3.55 -5.06
C TYR A 54 -5.51 2.48 -4.68
N PHE A 55 -6.17 2.66 -3.54
CA PHE A 55 -7.19 1.73 -3.06
C PHE A 55 -8.52 2.43 -2.78
N HIS A 56 -9.62 1.79 -3.14
CA HIS A 56 -10.95 2.14 -2.65
C HIS A 56 -11.19 1.55 -1.27
N TYR A 57 -11.72 2.38 -0.37
CA TYR A 57 -12.06 2.02 0.99
C TYR A 57 -13.54 2.30 1.26
N GLY A 58 -14.19 1.45 2.05
CA GLY A 58 -15.59 1.65 2.42
C GLY A 58 -16.59 1.45 1.29
N ILE A 59 -16.19 0.72 0.24
CA ILE A 59 -17.06 0.30 -0.85
C ILE A 59 -17.18 -1.22 -0.76
N GLY A 60 -18.37 -1.71 -0.39
CA GLY A 60 -18.58 -3.12 -0.08
C GLY A 60 -17.79 -3.57 1.16
N GLU A 61 -17.54 -4.88 1.25
CA GLU A 61 -16.93 -5.50 2.44
C GLU A 61 -15.40 -5.45 2.45
N ARG A 62 -14.75 -5.26 1.30
CA ARG A 62 -13.30 -5.41 1.15
C ARG A 62 -12.67 -4.17 0.52
N THR A 63 -11.45 -3.88 0.92
CA THR A 63 -10.59 -2.90 0.23
C THR A 63 -10.31 -3.40 -1.18
N MET A 64 -10.50 -2.54 -2.17
CA MET A 64 -10.28 -2.87 -3.58
C MET A 64 -9.13 -2.03 -4.14
N ILE A 65 -8.28 -2.63 -4.96
CA ILE A 65 -7.30 -1.88 -5.75
C ILE A 65 -8.03 -1.13 -6.87
N SER A 66 -7.66 0.11 -7.11
CA SER A 66 -8.24 0.89 -8.21
C SER A 66 -7.59 0.49 -9.55
N PRO A 67 -8.35 0.27 -10.63
CA PRO A 67 -7.81 0.06 -11.97
C PRO A 67 -6.90 1.18 -12.48
N ILE A 68 -7.00 2.40 -11.93
CA ILE A 68 -6.12 3.51 -12.32
C ILE A 68 -4.64 3.22 -12.09
N ASN A 69 -4.31 2.31 -11.16
CA ASN A 69 -2.93 1.86 -10.93
C ASN A 69 -2.31 1.21 -12.16
N PHE A 70 -3.14 0.67 -13.06
CA PHE A 70 -2.72 -0.02 -14.27
C PHE A 70 -2.96 0.83 -15.53
N GLY A 71 -3.28 2.12 -15.36
CA GLY A 71 -3.65 3.01 -16.47
C GLY A 71 -5.03 2.70 -17.07
N GLU A 72 -5.83 1.89 -16.39
CA GLU A 72 -7.16 1.49 -16.87
C GLU A 72 -8.26 2.45 -16.37
N LYS A 73 -9.41 2.39 -17.05
CA LYS A 73 -10.59 3.14 -16.63
C LYS A 73 -11.20 2.52 -15.39
N ASP A 74 -11.51 3.36 -14.41
CA ASP A 74 -12.12 2.97 -13.16
C ASP A 74 -13.54 3.54 -13.06
N PRO A 75 -14.58 2.68 -13.12
CA PRO A 75 -15.98 3.13 -13.04
C PRO A 75 -16.33 3.89 -11.76
N ILE A 76 -15.69 3.58 -10.63
CA ILE A 76 -15.94 4.25 -9.35
C ILE A 76 -15.39 5.68 -9.40
N VAL A 77 -14.19 5.83 -9.98
CA VAL A 77 -13.58 7.15 -10.20
C VAL A 77 -14.39 7.97 -11.20
N GLU A 78 -14.86 7.37 -12.29
CA GLU A 78 -15.71 8.05 -13.28
C GLU A 78 -17.03 8.52 -12.65
N PHE A 79 -17.66 7.67 -11.83
CA PHE A 79 -18.86 8.03 -11.09
C PHE A 79 -18.59 9.16 -10.08
N ALA A 80 -17.49 9.09 -9.31
CA ALA A 80 -17.10 10.14 -8.39
C ALA A 80 -16.84 11.49 -9.11
N LYS A 81 -16.30 11.47 -10.32
CA LYS A 81 -16.15 12.68 -11.17
C LYS A 81 -17.51 13.26 -11.55
N GLN A 82 -18.48 12.44 -11.92
CA GLN A 82 -19.84 12.92 -12.24
C GLN A 82 -20.51 13.57 -11.03
N LEU A 83 -20.36 13.00 -9.83
CA LEU A 83 -20.89 13.58 -8.60
C LEU A 83 -20.33 14.99 -8.33
N ARG A 84 -19.04 15.23 -8.63
CA ARG A 84 -18.40 16.56 -8.47
C ARG A 84 -18.92 17.61 -9.45
N ASN A 85 -19.43 17.19 -10.60
CA ASN A 85 -20.00 18.12 -11.57
C ASN A 85 -21.36 18.67 -11.12
N THR A 86 -21.95 18.11 -10.06
CA THR A 86 -23.18 18.62 -9.46
C THR A 86 -22.88 19.77 -8.48
N SER A 87 -23.84 20.68 -8.30
CA SER A 87 -23.76 21.78 -7.33
C SER A 87 -24.13 21.37 -5.90
N ASP A 88 -24.36 20.08 -5.64
CA ASP A 88 -24.78 19.56 -4.34
C ASP A 88 -23.58 19.21 -3.45
N LYS A 89 -23.54 19.82 -2.27
CA LYS A 89 -22.52 19.58 -1.24
C LYS A 89 -22.47 18.12 -0.77
N GLU A 90 -23.59 17.41 -0.75
CA GLU A 90 -23.62 16.00 -0.35
C GLU A 90 -22.97 15.10 -1.41
N ASN A 91 -23.19 15.40 -2.69
CA ASN A 91 -22.51 14.70 -3.79
C ASN A 91 -20.99 14.93 -3.75
N TRP A 92 -20.54 16.13 -3.41
CA TRP A 92 -19.12 16.42 -3.19
C TRP A 92 -18.51 15.59 -2.05
N ARG A 93 -19.24 15.46 -0.94
CA ARG A 93 -18.82 14.63 0.21
C ARG A 93 -18.78 13.16 -0.17
N LEU A 94 -19.76 12.68 -0.92
CA LEU A 94 -19.83 11.30 -1.40
C LEU A 94 -18.69 11.00 -2.37
N ALA A 95 -18.44 11.88 -3.35
CA ALA A 95 -17.33 11.74 -4.29
C ALA A 95 -15.98 11.58 -3.56
N LYS A 96 -15.73 12.40 -2.53
CA LYS A 96 -14.50 12.32 -1.72
C LYS A 96 -14.38 10.99 -0.95
N LYS A 97 -15.49 10.37 -0.56
CA LYS A 97 -15.48 9.04 0.09
C LYS A 97 -15.20 7.92 -0.91
N LEU A 98 -15.69 8.05 -2.14
CA LEU A 98 -15.55 7.04 -3.19
C LEU A 98 -14.16 7.07 -3.85
N ASP A 99 -13.53 8.23 -3.89
CA ASP A 99 -12.18 8.38 -4.44
C ASP A 99 -11.19 7.37 -3.84
N PRO A 100 -10.35 6.76 -4.68
CA PRO A 100 -9.33 5.88 -4.18
C PRO A 100 -8.25 6.70 -3.46
N LYS A 101 -7.73 6.14 -2.37
CA LYS A 101 -6.71 6.76 -1.54
C LYS A 101 -5.35 6.18 -1.89
N MET A 102 -4.37 7.06 -2.07
CA MET A 102 -2.97 6.66 -2.22
C MET A 102 -2.48 5.99 -0.94
N ARG A 103 -1.80 4.86 -1.12
CA ARG A 103 -1.00 4.16 -0.13
C ARG A 103 0.37 3.95 -0.72
N VAL A 104 1.37 4.09 0.12
CA VAL A 104 2.75 3.89 -0.25
C VAL A 104 3.28 2.74 0.58
N PHE A 105 3.99 1.84 -0.09
CA PHE A 105 4.69 0.73 0.55
C PHE A 105 6.19 0.96 0.44
N ALA A 106 6.90 0.82 1.56
CA ALA A 106 8.35 0.86 1.60
C ALA A 106 8.89 -0.33 2.41
N PRO A 107 9.95 -1.00 1.94
CA PRO A 107 10.64 -2.00 2.75
C PRO A 107 11.43 -1.29 3.87
N VAL A 108 11.29 -1.78 5.11
CA VAL A 108 11.92 -1.20 6.29
C VAL A 108 12.54 -2.26 7.19
N ILE A 109 13.59 -1.86 7.90
CA ILE A 109 14.11 -2.57 9.07
C ILE A 109 13.70 -1.77 10.31
N VAL A 110 13.20 -2.45 11.34
CA VAL A 110 12.83 -1.83 12.61
C VAL A 110 14.01 -2.01 13.57
N ARG A 111 14.53 -0.91 14.11
CA ARG A 111 15.67 -0.97 15.03
C ARG A 111 15.26 -1.59 16.36
N GLY A 112 16.03 -2.56 16.82
CA GLY A 112 15.70 -3.42 17.97
C GLY A 112 14.92 -4.68 17.61
N GLU A 113 14.46 -4.82 16.37
CA GLU A 113 13.75 -6.00 15.85
C GLU A 113 14.43 -6.54 14.57
N GLU A 114 15.75 -6.34 14.43
CA GLU A 114 16.49 -6.71 13.22
C GLU A 114 16.42 -8.21 12.89
N SER A 115 16.25 -9.06 13.91
CA SER A 115 16.09 -10.51 13.75
C SER A 115 14.81 -10.89 12.99
N GLU A 116 13.82 -10.00 12.94
CA GLU A 116 12.60 -10.22 12.18
C GLU A 116 12.76 -9.91 10.67
N GLY A 117 13.91 -9.39 10.28
CA GLY A 117 14.25 -9.06 8.90
C GLY A 117 13.50 -7.84 8.36
N VAL A 118 13.48 -7.74 7.03
CA VAL A 118 12.83 -6.63 6.33
C VAL A 118 11.30 -6.79 6.38
N LYS A 119 10.63 -5.75 6.82
CA LYS A 119 9.17 -5.62 6.85
C LYS A 119 8.69 -4.71 5.73
N LEU A 120 7.40 -4.79 5.41
CA LEU A 120 6.74 -3.87 4.51
C LEU A 120 5.90 -2.88 5.31
N TRP A 121 6.27 -1.61 5.24
CA TRP A 121 5.51 -0.55 5.88
C TRP A 121 4.55 0.10 4.89
N GLN A 122 3.27 0.17 5.26
CA GLN A 122 2.24 0.89 4.52
C GLN A 122 1.92 2.22 5.20
N PHE A 123 1.98 3.32 4.45
CA PHE A 123 1.63 4.65 4.93
C PHE A 123 0.88 5.49 3.89
N GLY A 124 0.42 6.67 4.32
CA GLY A 124 -0.37 7.59 3.51
C GLY A 124 0.47 8.72 2.88
N LYS A 125 -0.21 9.59 2.14
CA LYS A 125 0.40 10.69 1.38
C LYS A 125 1.27 11.63 2.23
N ASN A 126 0.88 11.97 3.45
CA ASN A 126 1.62 12.94 4.27
C ASN A 126 3.02 12.41 4.61
N THR A 127 3.10 11.22 5.19
CA THR A 127 4.36 10.52 5.46
C THR A 127 5.20 10.34 4.20
N TYR A 128 4.57 10.09 3.05
CA TYR A 128 5.29 10.01 1.78
C TYR A 128 5.94 11.35 1.39
N LEU A 129 5.21 12.47 1.51
CA LEU A 129 5.75 13.79 1.23
C LEU A 129 6.92 14.13 2.17
N ASP A 130 6.85 13.73 3.44
CA ASP A 130 7.95 13.92 4.39
C ASP A 130 9.21 13.18 3.91
N PHE A 131 9.07 11.93 3.45
CA PHE A 131 10.19 11.16 2.89
C PHE A 131 10.73 11.68 1.57
N LEU A 132 9.87 12.23 0.71
CA LEU A 132 10.30 12.90 -0.51
C LEU A 132 11.08 14.18 -0.19
N SER A 133 10.64 14.93 0.81
CA SER A 133 11.33 16.14 1.26
C SER A 133 12.72 15.81 1.82
N LEU A 134 12.85 14.68 2.53
CA LEU A 134 14.15 14.18 2.99
C LEU A 134 15.06 13.72 1.84
N ALA A 135 14.49 13.26 0.73
CA ALA A 135 15.26 12.82 -0.44
C ALA A 135 15.72 13.99 -1.31
N ASP A 136 14.97 15.09 -1.30
CA ASP A 136 15.27 16.34 -2.03
C ASP A 136 16.33 17.19 -1.31
N ASP A 137 16.63 16.88 -0.06
CA ASP A 137 17.68 17.54 0.72
C ASP A 137 19.07 16.96 0.41
N ASP A 138 19.88 17.74 -0.31
CA ASP A 138 21.24 17.38 -0.71
C ASP A 138 22.16 17.03 0.48
N ASP A 139 21.92 17.60 1.67
CA ASP A 139 22.73 17.33 2.87
C ASP A 139 22.42 15.95 3.48
N ILE A 140 21.24 15.41 3.20
CA ILE A 140 20.81 14.09 3.67
C ILE A 140 21.39 13.00 2.78
N GLY A 141 21.37 13.20 1.46
CA GLY A 141 21.77 12.21 0.48
C GLY A 141 20.85 10.98 0.44
N ASP A 142 21.32 9.87 -0.15
CA ASP A 142 20.52 8.64 -0.24
C ASP A 142 20.39 7.95 1.14
N TYR A 143 19.35 8.32 1.88
CA TYR A 143 19.03 7.71 3.17
C TYR A 143 18.59 6.25 3.08
N THR A 144 18.38 5.71 1.87
CA THR A 144 17.93 4.34 1.66
C THR A 144 19.09 3.38 1.43
N ASP A 145 20.31 3.90 1.17
CA ASP A 145 21.48 3.09 0.85
C ASP A 145 21.76 2.02 1.93
N ILE A 146 22.25 0.85 1.51
CA ILE A 146 22.48 -0.29 2.42
C ILE A 146 23.60 0.00 3.41
N HIS A 147 24.62 0.76 3.01
CA HIS A 147 25.81 1.04 3.81
C HIS A 147 25.75 2.41 4.47
N GLN A 148 25.35 3.44 3.72
CA GLN A 148 25.39 4.85 4.10
C GLN A 148 24.01 5.46 4.38
N GLY A 149 22.94 4.68 4.22
CA GLY A 149 21.58 5.11 4.53
C GLY A 149 21.39 5.51 6.01
N ARG A 150 20.27 6.16 6.29
CA ARG A 150 20.00 6.78 7.58
C ARG A 150 18.83 6.12 8.30
N ASP A 151 18.92 6.15 9.62
CA ASP A 151 17.84 5.74 10.49
C ASP A 151 16.90 6.92 10.74
N ILE A 152 15.59 6.67 10.70
CA ILE A 152 14.54 7.67 10.79
C ILE A 152 13.65 7.35 11.98
N THR A 153 13.33 8.38 12.77
CA THR A 153 12.38 8.25 13.87
C THR A 153 10.97 8.55 13.38
N VAL A 154 10.04 7.64 13.63
CA VAL A 154 8.62 7.73 13.28
C VAL A 154 7.73 7.58 14.51
#